data_AF-A0A7C2FCQ2-F1
#
_entry.id   AF-A0A7C2FCQ2-F1
#
_cell.length_a   1.000
_cell.length_b   1.000
_cell.length_c   1.000
_cell.angle_alpha   90.00
_cell.angle_beta   90.00
_cell.angle_gamma   90.00
#
_symmetry.space_group_name_H-M   'P 1'
#
loop_
_entity.id
_entity.type
_entity.pdbx_description
1 polymer ?
#
loop_
_entity_poly.entity_id
_entity_poly.type
_entity_poly.pdbx_seq_one_letter_code
_entity_poly.pdbx_strand_id
1 'polypeptide(L)'
;DQGAFLDEGQITVRRDGRKQRICHVSDVQLRGPHNQENVLAACAIAAALGVESQAMRAAVLGFRGVEHRLEPVGEIDGVRYFDDSIATSPDRTMAALNSFSEPIVLLAGGREKHLPLEPLARVILSKVKALVLFGEAAPLLEKAVHDAQAEKPATNLSILRSRDMSEAVDLAARVAEQGDVVLLSPACASFDMYSDYAQRGDHFQSLVREMARSRRQSPEDKR
;
A
#
# COMPACT_ATOMS: atom_id res chain seq x y z
N ASP A 1 0.70 -35.72 -7.89
CA ASP A 1 2.10 -35.80 -7.42
C ASP A 1 3.03 -34.66 -7.84
N GLN A 2 2.64 -33.72 -8.71
CA GLN A 2 3.48 -32.55 -9.02
C GLN A 2 3.05 -31.34 -8.19
N GLY A 3 3.97 -30.41 -7.91
CA GLY A 3 3.65 -29.14 -7.28
C GLY A 3 4.74 -28.63 -6.32
N ALA A 4 4.46 -27.52 -5.65
CA ALA A 4 5.31 -26.96 -4.61
C ALA A 4 4.63 -27.11 -3.24
N PHE A 5 5.42 -27.42 -2.20
CA PHE A 5 4.95 -27.61 -0.84
C PHE A 5 6.04 -27.25 0.17
N LEU A 6 5.64 -27.02 1.42
CA LEU A 6 6.55 -26.91 2.55
C LEU A 6 6.87 -28.31 3.08
N ASP A 7 8.16 -28.62 3.23
CA ASP A 7 8.69 -29.87 3.78
C ASP A 7 9.69 -29.50 4.89
N GLU A 8 9.29 -29.58 6.16
CA GLU A 8 10.14 -29.19 7.32
C GLU A 8 10.72 -27.76 7.20
N GLY A 9 9.88 -26.79 6.80
CA GLY A 9 10.30 -25.40 6.60
C GLY A 9 11.04 -25.13 5.28
N GLN A 10 11.28 -26.16 4.47
CA GLN A 10 11.87 -26.02 3.14
C GLN A 10 10.78 -25.86 2.07
N ILE A 11 10.89 -24.81 1.27
CA ILE A 11 10.12 -24.65 0.04
C ILE A 11 10.66 -25.65 -0.97
N THR A 12 9.84 -26.66 -1.30
CA THR A 12 10.24 -27.79 -2.15
C THR A 12 9.31 -27.91 -3.34
N VAL A 13 9.89 -28.12 -4.51
CA VAL A 13 9.18 -28.41 -5.76
C VAL A 13 9.34 -29.90 -6.08
N ARG A 14 8.24 -30.56 -6.47
CA ARG A 14 8.25 -31.90 -7.05
C ARG A 14 7.84 -31.83 -8.51
N ARG A 15 8.74 -32.26 -9.39
CA ARG A 15 8.58 -32.35 -10.84
C ARG A 15 9.15 -33.69 -11.33
N ASP A 16 8.41 -34.39 -12.19
CA ASP A 16 8.79 -35.69 -12.77
C ASP A 16 9.31 -36.71 -11.73
N GLY A 17 8.64 -36.76 -10.57
CA GLY A 17 9.00 -37.65 -9.46
C GLY A 17 10.24 -37.22 -8.66
N ARG A 18 10.91 -36.12 -9.03
CA ARG A 18 12.09 -35.60 -8.33
C ARG A 18 11.70 -34.43 -7.43
N LYS A 19 12.16 -34.46 -6.18
CA LYS A 19 12.07 -33.34 -5.24
C LYS A 19 13.30 -32.44 -5.38
N GLN A 20 13.09 -31.14 -5.46
CA GLN A 20 14.13 -30.11 -5.49
C GLN A 20 13.83 -29.06 -4.40
N ARG A 21 14.79 -28.85 -3.50
CA ARG A 21 14.70 -27.81 -2.46
C ARG A 21 15.09 -26.47 -3.06
N ILE A 22 14.25 -25.46 -2.84
CA ILE A 22 14.46 -24.10 -3.36
C ILE A 22 15.15 -23.23 -2.31
N CYS A 23 14.54 -23.03 -1.15
CA CYS A 23 15.10 -22.29 -0.01
C CYS A 23 14.34 -22.61 1.28
N HIS A 24 14.86 -22.18 2.42
CA HIS A 24 14.12 -22.25 3.67
C HIS A 24 13.12 -21.08 3.74
N VAL A 25 11.97 -21.28 4.37
CA VAL A 25 10.93 -20.25 4.51
C VAL A 25 11.44 -19.00 5.24
N SER A 26 12.43 -19.14 6.13
CA SER A 26 13.08 -18.00 6.80
C SER A 26 13.93 -17.13 5.87
N ASP A 27 14.30 -17.64 4.69
CA ASP A 27 15.10 -16.90 3.72
C ASP A 27 14.23 -15.97 2.86
N VAL A 28 12.91 -16.18 2.88
CA VAL A 28 11.93 -15.34 2.17
C VAL A 28 11.78 -14.02 2.91
N GLN A 29 12.01 -12.92 2.20
CA GLN A 29 11.95 -11.58 2.81
C GLN A 29 10.53 -11.07 3.05
N LEU A 30 9.57 -11.58 2.28
CA LEU A 30 8.16 -11.22 2.42
C LEU A 30 7.57 -11.78 3.72
N ARG A 31 6.92 -10.93 4.51
CA ARG A 31 6.31 -11.32 5.80
C ARG A 31 4.88 -11.82 5.62
N GLY A 32 4.48 -12.79 6.43
CA GLY A 32 3.09 -13.27 6.54
C GLY A 32 2.79 -14.58 5.80
N PRO A 33 1.79 -15.36 6.27
CA PRO A 33 1.51 -16.71 5.76
C PRO A 33 1.06 -16.72 4.29
N HIS A 34 0.27 -15.72 3.87
CA HIS A 34 -0.16 -15.57 2.48
C HIS A 34 1.01 -15.39 1.49
N ASN A 35 2.14 -14.81 1.94
CA ASN A 35 3.32 -14.68 1.09
C ASN A 35 4.04 -16.01 0.90
N GLN A 36 3.96 -16.93 1.86
CA GLN A 36 4.46 -18.29 1.67
C GLN A 36 3.65 -19.02 0.62
N GLU A 37 2.32 -18.89 0.65
CA GLU A 37 1.42 -19.43 -0.37
C GLU A 37 1.73 -18.85 -1.76
N ASN A 38 1.97 -17.54 -1.86
CA ASN A 38 2.37 -16.89 -3.11
C ASN A 38 3.70 -17.45 -3.65
N VAL A 39 4.70 -17.63 -2.79
CA VAL A 39 6.00 -18.20 -3.20
C VAL A 39 5.84 -19.66 -3.64
N LEU A 40 5.04 -20.46 -2.93
CA LEU A 40 4.76 -21.85 -3.33
C LEU A 40 4.04 -21.89 -4.68
N ALA A 41 3.02 -21.06 -4.88
CA ALA A 41 2.31 -20.96 -6.16
C ALA A 41 3.26 -20.55 -7.30
N ALA A 42 4.11 -19.54 -7.08
CA ALA A 42 5.10 -19.09 -8.05
C ALA A 42 6.11 -20.20 -8.41
N CYS A 43 6.63 -20.91 -7.41
CA CYS A 43 7.53 -22.06 -7.60
C CYS A 43 6.86 -23.19 -8.38
N ALA A 44 5.58 -23.49 -8.09
CA ALA A 44 4.83 -24.53 -8.79
C ALA A 44 4.63 -24.17 -10.28
N ILE A 45 4.28 -22.93 -10.59
CA ILE A 45 4.13 -22.43 -11.96
C ILE A 45 5.48 -22.46 -12.68
N ALA A 46 6.54 -21.93 -12.07
CA ALA A 46 7.89 -21.94 -12.63
C ALA A 46 8.37 -23.36 -12.96
N ALA A 47 8.04 -24.33 -12.08
CA ALA A 47 8.40 -25.73 -12.28
C ALA A 47 7.66 -26.35 -13.45
N ALA A 48 6.35 -26.06 -13.58
CA ALA A 48 5.56 -26.51 -14.72
C ALA A 48 6.09 -25.97 -16.05
N LEU A 49 6.67 -24.76 -16.05
CA LEU A 49 7.33 -24.13 -17.19
C LEU A 49 8.78 -24.60 -17.40
N GLY A 50 9.30 -25.45 -16.52
CA GLY A 50 10.65 -26.01 -16.60
C GLY A 50 11.79 -25.07 -16.23
N VAL A 51 11.52 -24.05 -15.41
CA VAL A 51 12.55 -23.21 -14.81
C VAL A 51 13.41 -24.03 -13.85
N GLU A 52 14.72 -23.79 -13.83
CA GLU A 52 15.66 -24.49 -12.94
C GLU A 52 15.53 -24.03 -11.48
N SER A 53 15.74 -24.96 -10.54
CA SER A 53 15.59 -24.71 -9.09
C SER A 53 16.51 -23.59 -8.58
N GLN A 54 17.72 -23.47 -9.13
CA GLN A 54 18.65 -22.39 -8.79
C GLN A 54 18.13 -21.01 -9.20
N ALA A 55 17.47 -20.91 -10.37
CA ALA A 55 16.87 -19.67 -10.84
C ALA A 55 15.66 -19.28 -9.97
N MET A 56 14.81 -20.27 -9.60
CA MET A 56 13.72 -20.04 -8.64
C MET A 56 14.26 -19.54 -7.30
N ARG A 57 15.31 -20.17 -6.77
CA ARG A 57 15.94 -19.76 -5.50
C ARG A 57 16.44 -18.32 -5.60
N ALA A 58 17.18 -17.98 -6.65
CA ALA A 58 17.67 -16.62 -6.84
C ALA A 58 16.52 -15.60 -6.90
N ALA A 59 15.44 -15.92 -7.61
CA ALA A 59 14.26 -15.06 -7.69
C ALA A 59 13.57 -14.87 -6.32
N VAL A 60 13.34 -15.95 -5.58
CA VAL A 60 12.68 -15.90 -4.27
C VAL A 60 13.50 -15.09 -3.26
N LEU A 61 14.82 -15.29 -3.23
CA LEU A 61 15.72 -14.57 -2.30
C LEU A 61 15.97 -13.11 -2.72
N GLY A 62 15.88 -12.82 -4.03
CA GLY A 62 16.05 -11.49 -4.60
C GLY A 62 14.79 -10.63 -4.53
N PHE A 63 13.61 -11.23 -4.41
CA PHE A 63 12.35 -10.50 -4.43
C PHE A 63 12.17 -9.67 -3.15
N ARG A 64 12.10 -8.34 -3.30
CA ARG A 64 11.97 -7.37 -2.20
C ARG A 64 10.53 -6.99 -1.86
N GLY A 65 9.56 -7.53 -2.58
CA GLY A 65 8.17 -7.07 -2.53
C GLY A 65 7.77 -6.44 -3.85
N VAL A 66 6.53 -5.96 -3.87
CA VAL A 66 5.98 -5.22 -5.00
C VAL A 66 6.09 -3.75 -4.62
N GLU A 67 6.79 -2.97 -5.44
CA GLU A 67 6.86 -1.51 -5.29
C GLU A 67 5.44 -0.93 -5.22
N HIS A 68 5.27 0.13 -4.43
CA HIS A 68 4.00 0.81 -4.21
C HIS A 68 2.89 -0.06 -3.61
N ARG A 69 3.24 -1.13 -2.86
CA ARG A 69 2.30 -1.95 -2.09
C ARG A 69 2.63 -1.86 -0.60
N LEU A 70 1.90 -1.03 0.14
CA LEU A 70 2.15 -0.72 1.56
C LEU A 70 3.65 -0.49 1.85
N GLU A 71 4.33 0.18 0.93
CA GLU A 71 5.77 0.39 0.96
C GLU A 71 6.13 1.51 1.94
N PRO A 72 6.98 1.26 2.96
CA PRO A 72 7.43 2.31 3.86
C PRO A 72 8.32 3.32 3.11
N VAL A 73 7.92 4.60 3.13
CA VAL A 73 8.64 5.68 2.45
C VAL A 73 9.61 6.39 3.40
N GLY A 74 9.19 6.59 4.65
CA GLY A 74 9.99 7.24 5.67
C GLY A 74 9.19 7.66 6.90
N GLU A 75 9.88 8.27 7.85
CA GLU A 75 9.30 8.84 9.07
C GLU A 75 9.77 10.29 9.24
N ILE A 76 8.82 11.19 9.52
CA ILE A 76 9.05 12.64 9.68
C ILE A 76 8.30 13.07 10.94
N ASP A 77 9.02 13.60 11.92
CA ASP A 77 8.46 14.07 13.21
C ASP A 77 7.57 13.03 13.92
N GLY A 78 7.93 11.75 13.81
CA GLY A 78 7.18 10.63 14.40
C GLY A 78 5.93 10.19 13.61
N VAL A 79 5.71 10.74 12.40
CA VAL A 79 4.67 10.32 11.46
C VAL A 79 5.27 9.39 10.41
N ARG A 80 4.68 8.22 10.21
CA ARG A 80 5.15 7.25 9.20
C ARG A 80 4.38 7.39 7.89
N TYR A 81 5.10 7.36 6.78
CA TYR A 81 4.54 7.53 5.44
C TYR A 81 4.62 6.19 4.68
N PHE A 82 3.49 5.77 4.10
CA PHE A 82 3.37 4.54 3.33
C PHE A 82 2.81 4.80 1.94
N ASP A 83 3.45 4.19 0.94
CA ASP A 83 3.02 4.20 -0.45
C ASP A 83 2.30 2.89 -0.79
N ASP A 84 1.02 3.00 -1.07
CA ASP A 84 0.16 1.92 -1.57
C ASP A 84 -0.54 2.35 -2.86
N SER A 85 0.16 3.09 -3.73
CA SER A 85 -0.39 3.60 -5.00
C SER A 85 -0.96 2.50 -5.91
N ILE A 86 -0.54 1.24 -5.74
CA ILE A 86 -1.10 0.07 -6.45
C ILE A 86 -2.55 -0.28 -6.03
N ALA A 87 -3.07 0.33 -4.97
CA ALA A 87 -4.46 0.18 -4.54
C ALA A 87 -5.44 0.98 -5.41
N THR A 88 -5.59 0.53 -6.65
CA THR A 88 -6.47 1.16 -7.66
C THR A 88 -7.93 0.70 -7.57
N SER A 89 -8.36 0.18 -6.42
CA SER A 89 -9.75 -0.23 -6.17
C SER A 89 -10.12 -0.07 -4.69
N PRO A 90 -11.41 0.15 -4.37
CA PRO A 90 -11.87 0.30 -2.99
C PRO A 90 -11.49 -0.87 -2.08
N ASP A 91 -11.60 -2.12 -2.56
CA ASP A 91 -11.24 -3.32 -1.77
C ASP A 91 -9.76 -3.35 -1.36
N ARG A 92 -8.87 -2.89 -2.23
CA ARG A 92 -7.44 -2.84 -1.94
C ARG A 92 -7.16 -1.79 -0.86
N THR A 93 -7.78 -0.62 -0.97
CA THR A 93 -7.67 0.42 0.04
C THR A 93 -8.25 -0.02 1.37
N MET A 94 -9.37 -0.73 1.40
CA MET A 94 -9.90 -1.32 2.63
C MET A 94 -8.92 -2.32 3.27
N ALA A 95 -8.27 -3.19 2.48
CA ALA A 95 -7.25 -4.10 2.99
C ALA A 95 -6.03 -3.36 3.57
N ALA A 96 -5.59 -2.27 2.90
CA ALA A 96 -4.52 -1.40 3.38
C ALA A 96 -4.88 -0.73 4.71
N LEU A 97 -6.07 -0.12 4.81
CA LEU A 97 -6.56 0.51 6.05
C LEU A 97 -6.62 -0.46 7.23
N ASN A 98 -6.98 -1.72 6.98
CA ASN A 98 -7.05 -2.75 8.01
C ASN A 98 -5.68 -3.29 8.45
N SER A 99 -4.60 -2.93 7.76
CA SER A 99 -3.23 -3.32 8.11
C SER A 99 -2.62 -2.44 9.21
N PHE A 100 -3.30 -1.36 9.60
CA PHE A 100 -2.86 -0.41 10.62
C PHE A 100 -3.80 -0.39 11.83
N SER A 101 -3.20 -0.22 13.01
CA SER A 101 -3.92 0.04 14.26
C SER A 101 -3.87 1.50 14.68
N GLU A 102 -2.94 2.26 14.10
CA GLU A 102 -2.69 3.67 14.33
C GLU A 102 -3.72 4.54 13.60
N PRO A 103 -3.97 5.79 14.04
CA PRO A 103 -4.80 6.72 13.29
C PRO A 103 -4.20 7.03 11.91
N ILE A 104 -5.06 7.08 10.90
CA ILE A 104 -4.64 7.21 9.49
C ILE A 104 -5.05 8.57 8.93
N VAL A 105 -4.12 9.24 8.27
CA VAL A 105 -4.37 10.30 7.28
C VAL A 105 -4.32 9.67 5.90
N LEU A 106 -5.48 9.51 5.25
CA LEU A 106 -5.61 8.81 3.98
C LEU A 106 -5.58 9.81 2.81
N LEU A 107 -4.71 9.55 1.84
CA LEU A 107 -4.68 10.22 0.54
C LEU A 107 -5.41 9.35 -0.47
N ALA A 108 -6.59 9.79 -0.93
CA ALA A 108 -7.46 9.03 -1.81
C ALA A 108 -7.95 9.83 -3.02
N GLY A 109 -8.13 9.16 -4.15
CA GLY A 109 -8.58 9.80 -5.38
C GLY A 109 -7.89 9.33 -6.65
N GLY A 110 -8.27 9.95 -7.76
CA GLY A 110 -7.84 9.57 -9.11
C GLY A 110 -9.02 9.39 -10.05
N ARG A 111 -8.85 8.61 -11.12
CA ARG A 111 -9.90 8.28 -12.08
C ARG A 111 -10.89 7.26 -11.53
N GLU A 112 -12.16 7.61 -11.61
CA GLU A 112 -13.27 6.78 -11.21
C GLU A 112 -13.41 5.54 -12.11
N LYS A 113 -13.91 4.44 -11.52
CA LYS A 113 -14.12 3.14 -12.19
C LYS A 113 -15.53 2.57 -11.99
N HIS A 114 -16.50 3.39 -11.56
CA HIS A 114 -17.88 2.94 -11.25
C HIS A 114 -17.94 1.75 -10.28
N LEU A 115 -17.03 1.72 -9.30
CA LEU A 115 -17.00 0.69 -8.27
C LEU A 115 -17.77 1.15 -7.02
N PRO A 116 -18.43 0.24 -6.28
CA PRO A 116 -19.09 0.58 -5.03
C PRO A 116 -18.13 1.22 -4.02
N LEU A 117 -18.51 2.37 -3.47
CA LEU A 117 -17.69 3.16 -2.53
C LEU A 117 -18.21 3.07 -1.10
N GLU A 118 -19.45 2.63 -0.90
CA GLU A 118 -20.13 2.58 0.39
C GLU A 118 -19.40 1.69 1.41
N PRO A 119 -18.88 0.49 1.05
CA PRO A 119 -18.07 -0.30 1.98
C PRO A 119 -16.80 0.43 2.42
N LEU A 120 -16.10 1.06 1.47
CA LEU A 120 -14.89 1.82 1.75
C LEU A 120 -15.19 3.03 2.65
N ALA A 121 -16.26 3.76 2.37
CA ALA A 121 -16.70 4.89 3.18
C ALA A 121 -16.90 4.49 4.66
N ARG A 122 -17.50 3.34 4.92
CA ARG A 122 -17.66 2.81 6.30
C ARG A 122 -16.33 2.48 6.97
N VAL A 123 -15.36 1.93 6.23
CA VAL A 123 -14.02 1.65 6.76
C VAL A 123 -13.26 2.96 7.03
N ILE A 124 -13.35 3.94 6.12
CA ILE A 124 -12.77 5.27 6.30
C ILE A 124 -13.28 5.88 7.62
N LEU A 125 -14.60 5.87 7.83
CA LEU A 125 -15.21 6.39 9.06
C LEU A 125 -14.70 5.73 10.34
N SER A 126 -14.30 4.46 10.28
CA SER A 126 -13.79 3.74 11.46
C SER A 126 -12.29 3.91 11.71
N LYS A 127 -11.49 4.25 10.70
CA LYS A 127 -10.02 4.11 10.74
C LYS A 127 -9.26 5.40 10.43
N VAL A 128 -9.90 6.31 9.70
CA VAL A 128 -9.26 7.50 9.13
C VAL A 128 -9.62 8.71 9.99
N LYS A 129 -8.60 9.45 10.43
CA LYS A 129 -8.79 10.72 11.15
C LYS A 129 -8.92 11.90 10.18
N ALA A 130 -8.23 11.85 9.05
CA ALA A 130 -8.32 12.85 7.99
C ALA A 130 -8.24 12.20 6.59
N LEU A 131 -9.11 12.62 5.70
CA LEU A 131 -9.21 12.16 4.31
C LEU A 131 -8.84 13.31 3.37
N VAL A 132 -7.72 13.18 2.68
CA VAL A 132 -7.25 14.14 1.68
C VAL A 132 -7.61 13.61 0.30
N LEU A 133 -8.51 14.32 -0.39
CA LEU A 133 -9.07 13.91 -1.67
C LEU A 133 -8.48 14.69 -2.85
N PHE A 134 -8.23 13.99 -3.96
CA PHE A 134 -7.75 14.56 -5.22
C PHE A 134 -8.32 13.87 -6.47
N GLY A 135 -8.12 14.48 -7.63
CA GLY A 135 -8.50 13.86 -8.91
C GLY A 135 -10.01 13.82 -9.19
N GLU A 136 -10.37 13.16 -10.28
CA GLU A 136 -11.74 13.12 -10.82
C GLU A 136 -12.75 12.50 -9.85
N ALA A 137 -12.35 11.45 -9.10
CA ALA A 137 -13.22 10.68 -8.21
C ALA A 137 -13.44 11.33 -6.84
N ALA A 138 -12.70 12.37 -6.50
CA ALA A 138 -12.78 13.01 -5.20
C ALA A 138 -14.20 13.46 -4.79
N PRO A 139 -15.02 14.14 -5.62
CA PRO A 139 -16.40 14.47 -5.23
C PRO A 139 -17.27 13.23 -4.96
N LEU A 140 -17.00 12.11 -5.62
CA LEU A 140 -17.74 10.86 -5.43
C LEU A 140 -17.37 10.17 -4.10
N LEU A 141 -16.07 10.14 -3.77
CA LEU A 141 -15.57 9.64 -2.49
C LEU A 141 -16.10 10.48 -1.32
N GLU A 142 -16.08 11.81 -1.46
CA GLU A 142 -16.61 12.75 -0.48
C GLU A 142 -18.10 12.52 -0.24
N LYS A 143 -18.89 12.41 -1.31
CA LYS A 143 -20.31 12.07 -1.22
C LYS A 143 -20.54 10.73 -0.52
N ALA A 144 -19.82 9.67 -0.90
CA ALA A 144 -19.98 8.36 -0.29
C ALA A 144 -19.69 8.36 1.22
N VAL A 145 -18.67 9.12 1.65
CA VAL A 145 -18.34 9.30 3.07
C VAL A 145 -19.44 10.07 3.79
N HIS A 146 -19.96 11.16 3.21
CA HIS A 146 -21.08 11.91 3.81
C HIS A 146 -22.36 11.10 3.92
N ASP A 147 -22.71 10.32 2.89
CA ASP A 147 -23.87 9.43 2.91
C ASP A 147 -23.72 8.40 4.06
N ALA A 148 -22.54 7.80 4.21
CA ALA A 148 -22.25 6.88 5.31
C ALA A 148 -22.24 7.56 6.70
N GLN A 149 -21.84 8.83 6.79
CA GLN A 149 -21.91 9.61 8.04
C GLN A 149 -23.35 9.89 8.45
N ALA A 150 -24.24 10.16 7.50
CA ALA A 150 -25.65 10.38 7.77
C ALA A 150 -26.33 9.12 8.34
N GLU A 151 -25.88 7.93 7.92
CA GLU A 151 -26.32 6.65 8.50
C GLU A 151 -25.81 6.43 9.93
N LYS A 152 -24.59 6.87 10.24
CA LYS A 152 -23.95 6.65 11.55
C LYS A 152 -23.05 7.82 11.98
N PRO A 153 -23.63 8.87 12.59
CA PRO A 153 -22.89 10.06 13.01
C PRO A 153 -22.07 9.76 14.28
N ALA A 154 -20.78 9.48 14.13
CA ALA A 154 -19.90 9.19 15.29
C ALA A 154 -18.41 9.45 15.07
N THR A 155 -18.01 10.23 14.05
CA THR A 155 -16.60 10.29 13.64
C THR A 155 -16.10 11.73 13.51
N ASN A 156 -14.98 12.05 14.16
CA ASN A 156 -14.24 13.31 13.96
C ASN A 156 -13.36 13.24 12.69
N LEU A 157 -13.92 12.81 11.57
CA LEU A 157 -13.21 12.73 10.30
C LEU A 157 -13.14 14.12 9.65
N SER A 158 -11.92 14.62 9.42
CA SER A 158 -11.70 15.80 8.58
C SER A 158 -11.61 15.41 7.11
N ILE A 159 -12.33 16.10 6.22
CA ILE A 159 -12.22 15.89 4.77
C ILE A 159 -11.60 17.14 4.15
N LEU A 160 -10.54 16.93 3.37
CA LEU A 160 -9.75 17.99 2.73
C LEU A 160 -9.69 17.76 1.23
N ARG A 161 -9.62 18.85 0.47
CA ARG A 161 -9.48 18.82 -0.99
C ARG A 161 -8.11 19.32 -1.39
N SER A 162 -7.49 18.61 -2.32
CA SER A 162 -6.22 18.97 -2.95
C SER A 162 -6.38 19.00 -4.47
N ARG A 163 -5.62 19.88 -5.11
CA ARG A 163 -5.56 20.04 -6.57
C ARG A 163 -4.59 19.05 -7.21
N ASP A 164 -3.54 18.68 -6.48
CA ASP A 164 -2.49 17.77 -6.93
C ASP A 164 -1.86 17.02 -5.74
N MET A 165 -0.89 16.14 -6.03
CA MET A 165 -0.22 15.33 -5.02
C MET A 165 0.68 16.17 -4.09
N SER A 166 1.26 17.27 -4.56
CA SER A 166 2.09 18.14 -3.70
C SER A 166 1.22 18.76 -2.60
N GLU A 167 0.09 19.34 -3.00
CA GLU A 167 -0.87 19.89 -2.05
C GLU A 167 -1.47 18.80 -1.14
N ALA A 168 -1.67 17.58 -1.65
CA ALA A 168 -2.15 16.45 -0.85
C ALA A 168 -1.16 16.06 0.25
N VAL A 169 0.14 15.95 -0.07
CA VAL A 169 1.21 15.65 0.89
C VAL A 169 1.34 16.77 1.91
N ASP A 170 1.27 18.03 1.49
CA ASP A 170 1.33 19.20 2.37
C ASP A 170 0.15 19.25 3.34
N LEU A 171 -1.08 18.99 2.86
CA LEU A 171 -2.27 18.92 3.70
C LEU A 171 -2.15 17.78 4.71
N ALA A 172 -1.68 16.61 4.27
CA ALA A 172 -1.50 15.46 5.15
C ALA A 172 -0.48 15.74 6.25
N ALA A 173 0.66 16.36 5.90
CA ALA A 173 1.70 16.72 6.87
C ALA A 173 1.23 17.79 7.88
N ARG A 174 0.28 18.66 7.51
CA ARG A 174 -0.29 19.67 8.43
C ARG A 174 -1.24 19.08 9.47
N VAL A 175 -1.94 18.00 9.14
CA VAL A 175 -2.96 17.40 10.02
C VAL A 175 -2.49 16.13 10.73
N ALA A 176 -1.40 15.52 10.27
CA ALA A 176 -0.78 14.39 10.93
C ALA A 176 -0.09 14.81 12.24
N GLU A 177 -0.17 13.95 13.24
CA GLU A 177 0.42 14.11 14.56
C GLU A 177 1.35 12.93 14.85
N GLN A 178 2.27 13.09 15.80
CA GLN A 178 3.20 12.02 16.19
C GLN A 178 2.44 10.71 16.52
N GLY A 179 2.90 9.61 15.92
CA GLY A 179 2.27 8.29 16.05
C GLY A 179 1.32 7.93 14.91
N ASP A 180 0.92 8.89 14.08
CA ASP A 180 0.04 8.65 12.94
C ASP A 180 0.74 7.96 11.76
N VAL A 181 -0.12 7.46 10.86
CA VAL A 181 0.24 6.99 9.53
C VAL A 181 -0.34 7.92 8.47
N VAL A 182 0.50 8.40 7.56
CA VAL A 182 0.08 8.97 6.27
C VAL A 182 0.14 7.89 5.22
N LEU A 183 -0.99 7.59 4.59
CA LEU A 183 -1.14 6.50 3.64
C LEU A 183 -1.63 7.02 2.29
N LEU A 184 -0.82 6.85 1.23
CA LEU A 184 -1.32 6.92 -0.14
C LEU A 184 -1.96 5.57 -0.49
N SER A 185 -3.29 5.48 -0.46
CA SER A 185 -4.03 4.30 -0.94
C SER A 185 -5.28 4.78 -1.70
N PRO A 186 -5.16 4.97 -3.02
CA PRO A 186 -6.03 5.90 -3.75
C PRO A 186 -7.46 5.44 -3.99
N ALA A 187 -7.75 4.14 -3.85
CA ALA A 187 -9.00 3.46 -4.23
C ALA A 187 -9.40 3.60 -5.72
N CYS A 188 -8.67 4.39 -6.51
CA CYS A 188 -8.99 4.77 -7.88
C CYS A 188 -7.77 4.60 -8.81
N ALA A 189 -8.05 4.50 -10.11
CA ALA A 189 -6.99 4.48 -11.12
C ALA A 189 -6.25 5.84 -11.18
N SER A 190 -5.07 5.89 -11.76
CA SER A 190 -4.23 7.10 -11.79
C SER A 190 -4.33 7.94 -13.06
N PHE A 191 -5.06 7.43 -14.07
CA PHE A 191 -5.04 7.93 -15.46
C PHE A 191 -5.65 9.32 -15.69
N ASP A 192 -6.15 9.97 -14.64
CA ASP A 192 -6.59 11.36 -14.67
C ASP A 192 -5.42 12.35 -14.52
N MET A 193 -4.41 11.99 -13.75
CA MET A 193 -3.26 12.87 -13.44
C MET A 193 -1.90 12.25 -13.81
N TYR A 194 -1.84 10.94 -14.06
CA TYR A 194 -0.60 10.18 -14.25
C TYR A 194 -0.71 9.15 -15.37
N SER A 195 0.43 8.69 -15.89
CA SER A 195 0.51 7.61 -16.88
C SER A 195 0.12 6.24 -16.32
N ASP A 196 0.45 5.99 -15.05
CA ASP A 196 0.22 4.73 -14.36
C ASP A 196 0.32 4.93 -12.83
N TYR A 197 0.13 3.86 -12.06
CA TYR A 197 0.16 3.94 -10.60
C TYR A 197 1.59 4.11 -10.05
N ALA A 198 2.61 3.64 -10.77
CA ALA A 198 3.99 3.74 -10.35
C ALA A 198 4.45 5.20 -10.39
N GLN A 199 4.16 5.92 -11.48
CA GLN A 199 4.43 7.36 -11.59
C GLN A 199 3.77 8.16 -10.45
N ARG A 200 2.53 7.81 -10.08
CA ARG A 200 1.85 8.45 -8.94
C ARG A 200 2.55 8.13 -7.60
N GLY A 201 2.95 6.88 -7.40
CA GLY A 201 3.67 6.44 -6.21
C GLY A 201 5.04 7.10 -6.11
N ASP A 202 5.82 7.09 -7.19
CA ASP A 202 7.11 7.78 -7.30
C ASP A 202 7.01 9.27 -6.98
N HIS A 203 5.98 9.95 -7.49
CA HIS A 203 5.74 11.35 -7.19
C HIS A 203 5.49 11.56 -5.70
N PHE A 204 4.60 10.76 -5.08
CA PHE A 204 4.37 10.79 -3.63
C PHE A 204 5.66 10.52 -2.83
N GLN A 205 6.39 9.46 -3.17
CA GLN A 205 7.65 9.11 -2.50
C GLN A 205 8.69 10.24 -2.61
N SER A 206 8.79 10.89 -3.77
CA SER A 206 9.70 12.01 -3.99
C SER A 206 9.39 13.19 -3.08
N LEU A 207 8.11 13.59 -3.01
CA LEU A 207 7.63 14.70 -2.17
C LEU A 207 7.88 14.42 -0.68
N VAL A 208 7.59 13.20 -0.21
CA VAL A 208 7.87 12.79 1.17
C VAL A 208 9.36 12.83 1.47
N ARG A 209 10.22 12.32 0.57
CA ARG A 209 11.68 12.35 0.73
C ARG A 209 12.24 13.77 0.69
N GLU A 210 11.66 14.67 -0.09
CA GLU A 210 12.03 16.09 -0.12
C GLU A 210 11.64 16.78 1.19
N MET A 211 10.41 16.57 1.65
CA MET A 211 9.94 17.08 2.95
C MET A 211 10.84 16.62 4.10
N ALA A 212 11.23 15.33 4.12
CA ALA A 212 12.15 14.78 5.11
C ALA A 212 13.53 15.45 5.06
N ARG A 213 14.04 15.76 3.86
CA ARG A 213 15.32 16.47 3.68
C ARG A 213 15.23 17.90 4.18
N SER A 214 14.17 18.63 3.83
CA SER A 214 13.95 20.01 4.25
C SER A 214 13.86 20.14 5.78
N ARG A 215 13.15 19.23 6.47
CA ARG A 215 13.07 19.26 7.94
C ARG A 215 14.38 18.97 8.65
N ARG A 216 15.25 18.15 8.05
CA ARG A 216 16.61 17.90 8.57
C ARG A 216 17.56 19.08 8.35
N GLN A 217 17.31 19.88 7.31
CA GLN A 217 18.11 21.06 6.95
C GLN A 217 17.65 22.36 7.62
N SER A 218 16.61 22.32 8.47
CA SER A 218 16.25 23.41 9.37
C SER A 218 16.78 23.22 10.79
N PRO A 219 18.10 23.23 11.06
CA PRO A 219 18.63 23.32 12.42
C PRO A 219 18.81 24.79 12.82
N GLU A 220 17.73 25.57 12.91
CA GLU A 220 17.73 26.87 13.62
C GLU A 220 16.40 27.06 14.37
N ASP A 221 16.26 26.33 15.48
CA ASP A 221 15.58 26.85 16.68
C ASP A 221 16.16 26.19 17.95
N LYS A 222 17.50 26.21 18.02
CA LYS A 222 18.24 26.03 19.28
C LYS A 222 18.86 27.37 19.65
N ARG A 223 18.10 28.22 20.34
CA ARG A 223 18.55 29.10 21.43
C ARG A 223 17.38 29.72 22.15
#